data_AF-A0A2N0AG65-F1
#
_entry.id   AF-A0A2N0AG65-F1
#
_cell.length_a   1.000
_cell.length_b   1.000
_cell.length_c   1.000
_cell.angle_alpha   90.00
_cell.angle_beta   90.00
_cell.angle_gamma   90.00
#
_symmetry.space_group_name_H-M   'P 1'
#
loop_
_entity.id
_entity.type
_entity.pdbx_description
1 polymer ?
#
loop_
_entity_poly.entity_id
_entity_poly.type
_entity_poly.pdbx_seq_one_letter_code
_entity_poly.pdbx_strand_id
1 'polypeptide(L)'
;MPHENGRIYGSFKKICISELELKKEAELIGPNLFSLKADWESGRISDSLLSFQLVLLYLERRVKRHPFLRMGKPLPNRNESREFLEIVRFYGMPDTVRFALWKWHIGEWDIRLIDYNPSSLEMLESQSQGYRYSTISWEDALNGTLVEGKRDAFEHLLHDLAHAFMFFREDYDFEGQKQFFRKMYSEYSEYESVLETNSTFRTKFDYCISDMNSHPAHLAAYWNAIRREAGILVESNG
;
A
#
# COMPACT_ATOMS: atom_id res chain seq x y z
N MET A 1 -7.66 -11.73 -2.21
CA MET A 1 -6.77 -11.81 -3.38
C MET A 1 -7.58 -11.34 -4.57
N PRO A 2 -7.15 -10.27 -5.26
CA PRO A 2 -7.88 -9.77 -6.41
C PRO A 2 -7.89 -10.82 -7.50
N HIS A 3 -6.80 -11.54 -7.79
CA HIS A 3 -6.80 -12.67 -8.72
C HIS A 3 -6.95 -14.00 -7.96
N GLU A 4 -8.17 -14.54 -7.92
CA GLU A 4 -8.42 -15.87 -7.33
C GLU A 4 -9.23 -16.71 -8.32
N ASN A 5 -8.64 -17.80 -8.80
CA ASN A 5 -9.25 -18.70 -9.81
C ASN A 5 -9.74 -17.96 -11.07
N GLY A 6 -8.98 -16.96 -11.54
CA GLY A 6 -9.31 -16.15 -12.71
C GLY A 6 -10.42 -15.11 -12.50
N ARG A 7 -10.90 -14.92 -11.27
CA ARG A 7 -11.87 -13.88 -10.91
C ARG A 7 -11.17 -12.72 -10.22
N ILE A 8 -11.69 -11.51 -10.47
CA ILE A 8 -11.20 -10.24 -9.92
C ILE A 8 -12.05 -9.81 -8.72
N TYR A 9 -11.43 -9.65 -7.54
CA TYR A 9 -12.06 -9.21 -6.29
C TYR A 9 -11.39 -7.96 -5.68
N GLY A 10 -11.96 -7.42 -4.61
CA GLY A 10 -11.34 -6.33 -3.84
C GLY A 10 -11.75 -4.91 -4.26
N SER A 11 -11.16 -3.93 -3.57
CA SER A 11 -11.49 -2.50 -3.68
C SER A 11 -11.14 -1.91 -5.04
N PHE A 12 -10.17 -2.49 -5.75
CA PHE A 12 -9.66 -2.01 -7.04
C PHE A 12 -10.18 -2.82 -8.24
N LYS A 13 -11.13 -3.74 -8.04
CA LYS A 13 -11.59 -4.67 -9.10
C LYS A 13 -12.03 -4.02 -10.42
N LYS A 14 -12.42 -2.74 -10.39
CA LYS A 14 -12.86 -1.98 -11.59
C LYS A 14 -11.71 -1.58 -12.52
N ILE A 15 -10.47 -1.65 -12.03
CA ILE A 15 -9.25 -1.23 -12.72
C ILE A 15 -8.20 -2.34 -12.77
N CYS A 16 -8.48 -3.54 -12.26
CA CYS A 16 -7.66 -4.71 -12.50
C CYS A 16 -8.00 -5.30 -13.88
N ILE A 17 -7.01 -5.92 -14.52
CA ILE A 17 -7.15 -6.57 -15.83
C ILE A 17 -6.66 -8.01 -15.72
N SER A 18 -7.00 -8.88 -16.67
CA SER A 18 -6.56 -10.28 -16.62
C SER A 18 -5.05 -10.42 -16.84
N GLU A 19 -4.45 -11.52 -16.39
CA GLU A 19 -3.02 -11.82 -16.60
C GLU A 19 -2.60 -11.80 -18.08
N LEU A 20 -3.48 -12.23 -18.98
CA LEU A 20 -3.24 -12.16 -20.42
C LEU A 20 -3.10 -10.70 -20.90
N GLU A 21 -3.86 -9.79 -20.33
CA GLU A 21 -3.82 -8.36 -20.67
C GLU A 21 -2.65 -7.63 -19.97
N LEU A 22 -2.16 -8.13 -18.82
CA LEU A 22 -0.99 -7.57 -18.14
C LEU A 22 0.26 -7.55 -19.04
N LYS A 23 0.55 -8.65 -19.74
CA LYS A 23 1.69 -8.71 -20.66
C LYS A 23 1.58 -7.69 -21.79
N LYS A 24 0.39 -7.57 -22.39
CA LYS A 24 0.14 -6.59 -23.45
C LYS A 24 0.23 -5.17 -22.94
N GLU A 25 -0.23 -4.92 -21.70
CA GLU A 25 -0.09 -3.62 -21.06
C GLU A 25 1.38 -3.28 -20.85
N ALA A 26 2.15 -4.19 -20.27
CA ALA A 26 3.59 -4.01 -20.00
C ALA A 26 4.40 -3.72 -21.27
N GLU A 27 4.14 -4.43 -22.37
CA GLU A 27 4.77 -4.15 -23.67
C GLU A 27 4.49 -2.72 -24.17
N LEU A 28 3.25 -2.24 -23.97
CA LEU A 28 2.81 -0.94 -24.48
C LEU A 28 3.31 0.24 -23.63
N ILE A 29 3.33 0.09 -22.30
CA ILE A 29 3.77 1.15 -21.38
C ILE A 29 5.24 1.00 -20.97
N GLY A 30 5.91 -0.07 -21.39
CA GLY A 30 7.31 -0.37 -21.06
C GLY A 30 8.27 0.81 -21.26
N PRO A 31 8.25 1.52 -22.41
CA PRO A 31 9.09 2.71 -22.59
C PRO A 31 8.86 3.80 -21.54
N ASN A 32 7.60 4.01 -21.12
CA ASN A 32 7.28 4.95 -20.04
C ASN A 32 7.80 4.46 -18.69
N LEU A 33 7.65 3.17 -18.39
CA LEU A 33 8.16 2.57 -17.15
C LEU A 33 9.69 2.67 -17.06
N PHE A 34 10.42 2.38 -18.14
CA PHE A 34 11.87 2.53 -18.18
C PHE A 34 12.31 3.97 -17.96
N SER A 35 11.64 4.94 -18.60
CA SER A 35 11.93 6.37 -18.39
C SER A 35 11.69 6.79 -16.93
N LEU A 36 10.54 6.41 -16.37
CA LEU A 36 10.19 6.75 -14.99
C LEU A 36 11.15 6.10 -13.97
N LYS A 37 11.53 4.84 -14.18
CA LYS A 37 12.52 4.14 -13.35
C LYS A 37 13.87 4.86 -13.39
N ALA A 38 14.36 5.21 -14.58
CA ALA A 38 15.62 5.93 -14.73
C ALA A 38 15.58 7.32 -14.09
N ASP A 39 14.47 8.05 -14.22
CA ASP A 39 14.28 9.35 -13.56
C ASP A 39 14.30 9.23 -12.03
N TRP A 40 13.67 8.19 -11.49
CA TRP A 40 13.65 7.93 -10.05
C TRP A 40 15.02 7.49 -9.51
N GLU A 41 15.67 6.52 -10.16
CA GLU A 41 17.01 6.04 -9.79
C GLU A 41 18.08 7.14 -9.86
N SER A 42 17.91 8.11 -10.76
CA SER A 42 18.78 9.30 -10.86
C SER A 42 18.41 10.44 -9.91
N GLY A 43 17.34 10.28 -9.11
CA GLY A 43 16.85 11.32 -8.20
C GLY A 43 16.22 12.54 -8.88
N ARG A 44 15.91 12.45 -10.18
CA ARG A 44 15.26 13.54 -10.94
C ARG A 44 13.81 13.74 -10.54
N ILE A 45 13.15 12.69 -10.08
CA ILE A 45 11.79 12.74 -9.53
C ILE A 45 11.77 12.11 -8.15
N SER A 46 10.92 12.65 -7.26
CA SER A 46 10.70 12.08 -5.92
C SER A 46 9.86 10.81 -5.98
N ASP A 47 9.90 10.02 -4.91
CA ASP A 47 9.03 8.87 -4.69
C ASP A 47 7.55 9.20 -4.92
N SER A 48 7.06 10.28 -4.28
CA SER A 48 5.67 10.71 -4.39
C SER A 48 5.28 11.10 -5.82
N LEU A 49 6.20 11.72 -6.57
CA LEU A 49 5.98 12.08 -7.96
C LEU A 49 5.98 10.84 -8.85
N LEU A 50 6.91 9.89 -8.64
CA LEU A 50 6.93 8.63 -9.35
C LEU A 50 5.63 7.85 -9.14
N SER A 51 5.18 7.66 -7.89
CA SER A 51 3.93 6.96 -7.59
C SER A 51 2.72 7.62 -8.23
N PHE A 52 2.66 8.96 -8.25
CA PHE A 52 1.61 9.69 -8.95
C PHE A 52 1.64 9.46 -10.47
N GLN A 53 2.82 9.52 -11.10
CA GLN A 53 2.99 9.27 -12.54
C GLN A 53 2.60 7.83 -12.92
N LEU A 54 2.96 6.84 -12.09
CA LEU A 54 2.53 5.46 -12.26
C LEU A 54 1.00 5.35 -12.20
N VAL A 55 0.37 5.99 -11.22
CA VAL A 55 -1.11 6.00 -11.12
C VAL A 55 -1.76 6.59 -12.36
N LEU A 56 -1.26 7.72 -12.87
CA LEU A 56 -1.77 8.30 -14.11
C LEU A 56 -1.60 7.34 -15.30
N LEU A 57 -0.39 6.81 -15.50
CA LEU A 57 -0.03 5.94 -16.62
C LEU A 57 -0.97 4.72 -16.69
N TYR A 58 -1.12 3.99 -15.59
CA TYR A 58 -1.98 2.80 -15.55
C TYR A 58 -3.47 3.16 -15.62
N LEU A 59 -3.93 4.18 -14.89
CA LEU A 59 -5.35 4.55 -14.87
C LEU A 59 -5.83 4.99 -16.26
N GLU A 60 -5.05 5.79 -16.97
CA GLU A 60 -5.38 6.26 -18.32
C GLU A 60 -5.39 5.10 -19.31
N ARG A 61 -4.44 4.17 -19.17
CA ARG A 61 -4.37 2.97 -19.99
C ARG A 61 -5.57 2.06 -19.81
N ARG A 62 -5.98 1.81 -18.57
CA ARG A 62 -7.02 0.82 -18.22
C ARG A 62 -8.43 1.37 -18.35
N VAL A 63 -8.67 2.62 -17.94
CA VAL A 63 -10.02 3.19 -17.95
C VAL A 63 -10.42 3.74 -19.33
N LYS A 64 -9.45 4.17 -20.15
CA LYS A 64 -9.58 4.72 -21.53
C LYS A 64 -10.53 5.93 -21.69
N ARG A 65 -11.74 5.89 -21.14
CA ARG A 65 -12.75 6.95 -21.15
C ARG A 65 -12.99 7.45 -19.72
N HIS A 66 -12.65 8.72 -19.47
CA HIS A 66 -12.86 9.40 -18.19
C HIS A 66 -12.17 8.73 -16.98
N PRO A 67 -10.82 8.68 -16.97
CA PRO A 67 -10.05 8.21 -15.81
C PRO A 67 -10.33 9.02 -14.52
N PHE A 68 -10.89 10.22 -14.67
CA PHE A 68 -11.21 11.13 -13.58
C PHE A 68 -12.71 11.39 -13.52
N LEU A 69 -13.28 11.38 -12.31
CA LEU A 69 -14.68 11.71 -12.11
C LEU A 69 -14.90 13.22 -12.33
N ARG A 70 -15.94 13.57 -13.09
CA ARG A 70 -16.28 14.97 -13.37
C ARG A 70 -16.84 15.63 -12.11
N MET A 71 -16.11 16.60 -11.56
CA MET A 71 -16.51 17.36 -10.36
C MET A 71 -17.17 18.71 -10.71
N GLY A 72 -17.72 18.86 -11.92
CA GLY A 72 -18.36 20.10 -12.39
C GLY A 72 -17.40 21.26 -12.70
N LYS A 73 -16.09 21.07 -12.51
CA LYS A 73 -15.02 22.01 -12.87
C LYS A 73 -14.09 21.38 -13.92
N PRO A 74 -13.39 22.19 -14.75
CA PRO A 74 -12.30 21.70 -15.58
C PRO A 74 -11.26 20.97 -14.72
N LEU A 75 -10.64 19.92 -15.28
CA LEU A 75 -9.53 19.25 -14.60
C LEU A 75 -8.34 20.21 -14.54
N PRO A 76 -7.61 20.29 -13.40
CA PRO A 76 -6.38 21.05 -13.30
C PRO A 76 -5.31 20.50 -14.25
N ASN A 77 -4.22 21.26 -14.39
CA ASN A 77 -3.05 20.78 -15.09
C ASN A 77 -2.47 19.57 -14.35
N ARG A 78 -2.23 18.47 -15.08
CA ARG A 78 -1.68 17.23 -14.49
C ARG A 78 -0.22 17.37 -14.08
N ASN A 79 0.48 18.36 -14.65
CA ASN A 79 1.86 18.68 -14.27
C ASN A 79 1.90 19.42 -12.92
N GLU A 80 0.77 19.94 -12.44
CA GLU A 80 0.60 20.53 -11.12
C GLU A 80 0.01 19.48 -10.16
N SER A 81 0.81 18.45 -9.87
CA SER A 81 0.43 17.27 -9.07
C SER A 81 -0.29 17.60 -7.77
N ARG A 82 0.11 18.66 -7.05
CA ARG A 82 -0.54 19.11 -5.83
C ARG A 82 -2.00 19.51 -6.05
N GLU A 83 -2.25 20.44 -6.97
CA GLU A 83 -3.59 20.97 -7.25
C GLU A 83 -4.49 19.90 -7.88
N PHE A 84 -3.88 19.08 -8.74
CA PHE A 84 -4.57 17.95 -9.35
C PHE A 84 -5.04 16.95 -8.29
N LEU A 85 -4.14 16.50 -7.42
CA LEU A 85 -4.44 15.54 -6.37
C LEU A 85 -5.42 16.09 -5.35
N GLU A 86 -5.44 17.40 -5.06
CA GLU A 86 -6.37 17.98 -4.10
C GLU A 86 -7.84 17.79 -4.51
N ILE A 87 -8.16 17.99 -5.80
CA ILE A 87 -9.55 18.11 -6.24
C ILE A 87 -10.07 16.93 -7.05
N VAL A 88 -9.19 16.19 -7.74
CA VAL A 88 -9.60 15.12 -8.65
C VAL A 88 -10.11 13.92 -7.87
N ARG A 89 -10.87 13.03 -8.50
CA ARG A 89 -11.18 11.69 -7.98
C ARG A 89 -10.90 10.68 -9.08
N PHE A 90 -10.22 9.59 -8.71
CA PHE A 90 -9.87 8.53 -9.64
C PHE A 90 -11.05 7.59 -9.86
N TYR A 91 -11.32 7.25 -11.11
CA TYR A 91 -12.34 6.26 -11.42
C TYR A 91 -11.93 4.88 -10.89
N GLY A 92 -12.85 4.20 -10.23
CA GLY A 92 -12.66 2.80 -9.83
C GLY A 92 -11.71 2.58 -8.65
N MET A 93 -11.30 3.65 -7.95
CA MET A 93 -10.47 3.60 -6.74
C MET A 93 -11.19 4.29 -5.56
N PRO A 94 -11.02 3.80 -4.33
CA PRO A 94 -11.36 4.58 -3.13
C PRO A 94 -10.56 5.87 -3.05
N ASP A 95 -11.10 6.89 -2.37
CA ASP A 95 -10.42 8.18 -2.23
C ASP A 95 -9.15 8.11 -1.36
N THR A 96 -8.95 6.99 -0.65
CA THR A 96 -7.79 6.73 0.21
C THR A 96 -6.48 6.86 -0.54
N VAL A 97 -6.38 6.30 -1.75
CA VAL A 97 -5.17 6.35 -2.59
C VAL A 97 -4.81 7.79 -2.96
N ARG A 98 -5.79 8.54 -3.48
CA ARG A 98 -5.55 9.93 -3.88
C ARG A 98 -5.16 10.78 -2.67
N PHE A 99 -5.86 10.61 -1.55
CA PHE A 99 -5.58 11.39 -0.34
C PHE A 99 -4.18 11.08 0.20
N ALA A 100 -3.76 9.82 0.21
CA ALA A 100 -2.40 9.43 0.57
C ALA A 100 -1.35 10.08 -0.34
N LEU A 101 -1.55 10.00 -1.66
CA LEU A 101 -0.66 10.68 -2.62
C LEU A 101 -0.61 12.18 -2.39
N TRP A 102 -1.75 12.82 -2.14
CA TRP A 102 -1.81 14.26 -1.89
C TRP A 102 -1.00 14.65 -0.65
N LYS A 103 -1.24 13.99 0.48
CA LYS A 103 -0.56 14.25 1.74
C LYS A 103 0.94 13.91 1.68
N TRP A 104 1.30 12.85 0.97
CA TRP A 104 2.70 12.53 0.68
C TRP A 104 3.37 13.62 -0.15
N HIS A 105 2.71 14.08 -1.21
CA HIS A 105 3.28 15.04 -2.14
C HIS A 105 3.54 16.42 -1.52
N ILE A 106 2.74 16.81 -0.53
CA ILE A 106 2.95 18.06 0.24
C ILE A 106 3.83 17.87 1.48
N GLY A 107 4.38 16.67 1.69
CA GLY A 107 5.32 16.37 2.78
C GLY A 107 4.69 16.23 4.15
N GLU A 108 3.36 16.08 4.24
CA GLU A 108 2.68 15.88 5.53
C GLU A 108 2.77 14.42 6.02
N TRP A 109 2.79 13.44 5.11
CA TRP A 109 2.89 12.02 5.44
C TRP A 109 4.22 11.44 4.97
N ASP A 110 4.96 10.80 5.88
CA ASP A 110 6.23 10.11 5.60
C ASP A 110 5.94 8.74 4.99
N ILE A 111 5.71 8.73 3.70
CA ILE A 111 5.63 7.51 2.88
C ILE A 111 6.94 7.39 2.11
N ARG A 112 7.47 6.18 1.99
CA ARG A 112 8.74 5.92 1.30
C ARG A 112 8.53 4.86 0.23
N LEU A 113 8.94 5.15 -1.00
CA LEU A 113 8.84 4.18 -2.08
C LEU A 113 10.02 3.22 -2.02
N ILE A 114 9.74 1.92 -2.06
CA ILE A 114 10.74 0.86 -2.18
C ILE A 114 10.42 -0.02 -3.39
N ASP A 115 11.44 -0.68 -3.93
CA ASP A 115 11.35 -1.54 -5.11
C ASP A 115 11.52 -3.03 -4.81
N TYR A 116 11.38 -3.40 -3.53
CA TYR A 116 11.38 -4.77 -3.04
C TYR A 116 10.21 -4.97 -2.09
N ASN A 117 9.73 -6.22 -1.95
CA ASN A 117 8.68 -6.54 -0.99
C ASN A 117 9.27 -6.57 0.42
N PRO A 118 8.86 -5.69 1.34
CA PRO A 118 9.37 -5.70 2.70
C PRO A 118 8.82 -6.91 3.46
N SER A 119 9.64 -7.49 4.33
CA SER A 119 9.14 -8.46 5.30
C SER A 119 8.16 -7.81 6.29
N SER A 120 7.33 -8.62 6.95
CA SER A 120 6.45 -8.15 8.02
C SER A 120 7.23 -7.41 9.13
N LEU A 121 8.45 -7.86 9.43
CA LEU A 121 9.34 -7.24 10.42
C LEU A 121 9.87 -5.88 9.96
N GLU A 122 10.27 -5.73 8.69
CA GLU A 122 10.68 -4.42 8.15
C GLU A 122 9.50 -3.43 8.11
N MET A 123 8.31 -3.90 7.79
CA MET A 123 7.10 -3.08 7.86
C MET A 123 6.77 -2.70 9.32
N LEU A 124 6.96 -3.61 10.28
CA LEU A 124 6.81 -3.29 11.70
C LEU A 124 7.81 -2.22 12.16
N GLU A 125 9.08 -2.36 11.77
CA GLU A 125 10.12 -1.40 12.08
C GLU A 125 9.78 -0.01 11.55
N SER A 126 9.41 0.10 10.27
CA SER A 126 9.06 1.39 9.67
C SER A 126 7.90 2.09 10.40
N GLN A 127 6.83 1.35 10.68
CA GLN A 127 5.66 1.89 11.38
C GLN A 127 5.98 2.29 12.82
N SER A 128 6.89 1.58 13.51
CA SER A 128 7.36 1.95 14.84
C SER A 128 8.10 3.30 14.87
N GLN A 129 8.72 3.64 13.74
CA GLN A 129 9.43 4.90 13.51
C GLN A 129 8.49 6.01 13.02
N GLY A 130 7.28 5.66 12.57
CA GLY A 130 6.24 6.60 12.17
C GLY A 130 6.22 6.90 10.68
N TYR A 131 6.77 6.02 9.85
CA TYR A 131 6.66 6.07 8.40
C TYR A 131 6.11 4.75 7.87
N ARG A 132 5.71 4.72 6.60
CA ARG A 132 5.23 3.49 5.96
C ARG A 132 5.80 3.35 4.56
N TYR A 133 6.04 2.11 4.14
CA TYR A 133 6.44 1.83 2.77
C TYR A 133 5.25 1.87 1.80
N SER A 134 5.56 2.26 0.57
CA SER A 134 4.79 1.96 -0.63
C SER A 134 5.70 1.21 -1.58
N THR A 135 5.19 0.18 -2.26
CA THR A 135 6.04 -0.73 -3.03
C THR A 135 5.73 -0.67 -4.52
N ILE A 136 6.77 -0.70 -5.35
CA ILE A 136 6.67 -0.97 -6.79
C ILE A 136 7.55 -2.15 -7.17
N SER A 137 6.94 -3.27 -7.58
CA SER A 137 7.69 -4.36 -8.22
C SER A 137 7.97 -3.99 -9.67
N TRP A 138 9.17 -3.48 -9.95
CA TRP A 138 9.59 -3.15 -11.31
C TRP A 138 9.65 -4.37 -12.22
N GLU A 139 10.09 -5.51 -11.69
CA GLU A 139 10.14 -6.77 -12.43
C GLU A 139 8.73 -7.16 -12.90
N ASP A 140 7.75 -7.16 -12.00
CA ASP A 140 6.38 -7.52 -12.35
C ASP A 140 5.71 -6.49 -13.26
N ALA A 141 5.99 -5.20 -13.04
CA ALA A 141 5.47 -4.12 -13.88
C ALA A 141 5.98 -4.22 -15.33
N LEU A 142 7.27 -4.52 -15.51
CA LEU A 142 7.91 -4.63 -16.84
C LEU A 142 7.60 -5.94 -17.55
N ASN A 143 7.41 -7.04 -16.81
CA ASN A 143 7.11 -8.34 -17.37
C ASN A 143 5.60 -8.60 -17.52
N GLY A 144 4.75 -7.78 -16.91
CA GLY A 144 3.31 -7.98 -16.87
C GLY A 144 2.92 -9.24 -16.10
N THR A 145 3.53 -9.45 -14.93
CA THR A 145 3.30 -10.60 -14.04
C THR A 145 2.64 -10.19 -12.73
N LEU A 146 2.22 -11.17 -11.93
CA LEU A 146 1.60 -10.94 -10.63
C LEU A 146 2.64 -10.98 -9.52
N VAL A 147 2.65 -9.94 -8.69
CA VAL A 147 3.39 -9.89 -7.42
C VAL A 147 2.82 -10.98 -6.50
N GLU A 148 3.70 -11.89 -6.08
CA GLU A 148 3.39 -13.09 -5.27
C GLU A 148 2.30 -14.01 -5.88
N GLY A 149 2.00 -13.89 -7.18
CA GLY A 149 0.88 -14.62 -7.79
C GLY A 149 -0.50 -14.10 -7.41
N LYS A 150 -0.60 -12.88 -6.85
CA LYS A 150 -1.84 -12.38 -6.22
C LYS A 150 -2.42 -11.15 -6.90
N ARG A 151 -1.57 -10.18 -7.22
CA ARG A 151 -1.94 -8.82 -7.66
C ARG A 151 -0.95 -8.35 -8.69
N ASP A 152 -1.38 -7.53 -9.63
CA ASP A 152 -0.44 -6.86 -10.52
C ASP A 152 0.35 -5.76 -9.77
N ALA A 153 1.49 -5.33 -10.33
CA ALA A 153 2.36 -4.33 -9.70
C ALA A 153 1.65 -2.99 -9.42
N PHE A 154 0.70 -2.60 -10.27
CA PHE A 154 -0.07 -1.38 -10.07
C PHE A 154 -1.03 -1.51 -8.89
N GLU A 155 -1.79 -2.60 -8.81
CA GLU A 155 -2.67 -2.85 -7.68
C GLU A 155 -1.89 -3.01 -6.36
N HIS A 156 -0.69 -3.57 -6.41
CA HIS A 156 0.19 -3.65 -5.24
C HIS A 156 0.53 -2.25 -4.70
N LEU A 157 0.98 -1.34 -5.57
CA LEU A 157 1.21 0.06 -5.22
C LEU A 157 -0.04 0.73 -4.62
N LEU A 158 -1.20 0.54 -5.24
CA LEU A 158 -2.48 1.13 -4.76
C LEU A 158 -2.89 0.61 -3.38
N HIS A 159 -2.63 -0.67 -3.10
CA HIS A 159 -2.92 -1.25 -1.80
C HIS A 159 -2.05 -0.64 -0.71
N ASP A 160 -0.75 -0.48 -0.96
CA ASP A 160 0.13 0.12 0.03
C ASP A 160 -0.24 1.58 0.31
N LEU A 161 -0.62 2.34 -0.74
CA LEU A 161 -1.15 3.70 -0.58
C LEU A 161 -2.45 3.72 0.23
N ALA A 162 -3.33 2.73 0.05
CA ALA A 162 -4.54 2.60 0.87
C ALA A 162 -4.22 2.29 2.33
N HIS A 163 -3.20 1.48 2.61
CA HIS A 163 -2.75 1.23 3.99
C HIS A 163 -2.02 2.43 4.60
N ALA A 164 -1.22 3.16 3.83
CA ALA A 164 -0.63 4.41 4.27
C ALA A 164 -1.71 5.40 4.69
N PHE A 165 -2.80 5.51 3.93
CA PHE A 165 -3.97 6.27 4.37
C PHE A 165 -4.49 5.82 5.73
N MET A 166 -4.67 4.52 5.95
CA MET A 166 -5.18 4.00 7.21
C MET A 166 -4.22 4.25 8.38
N PHE A 167 -2.91 4.21 8.13
CA PHE A 167 -1.88 4.49 9.12
C PHE A 167 -1.88 5.95 9.58
N PHE A 168 -1.93 6.89 8.63
CA PHE A 168 -1.80 8.32 8.93
C PHE A 168 -3.13 9.05 9.20
N ARG A 169 -4.29 8.40 9.01
CA ARG A 169 -5.58 9.07 9.19
C ARG A 169 -5.80 9.46 10.65
N GLU A 170 -6.19 10.72 10.86
CA GLU A 170 -6.30 11.36 12.19
C GLU A 170 -7.28 10.65 13.14
N ASP A 171 -8.41 10.17 12.63
CA ASP A 171 -9.44 9.47 13.42
C ASP A 171 -8.98 8.12 13.99
N TYR A 172 -7.83 7.61 13.53
CA TYR A 172 -7.24 6.34 13.96
C TYR A 172 -6.11 6.53 14.98
N ASP A 173 -5.90 7.75 15.50
CA ASP A 173 -4.85 8.04 16.47
C ASP A 173 -3.47 7.53 16.01
N PHE A 174 -2.89 8.26 15.06
CA PHE A 174 -1.58 7.97 14.48
C PHE A 174 -0.50 7.73 15.56
N GLU A 175 -0.45 8.57 16.59
CA GLU A 175 0.53 8.42 17.67
C GLU A 175 0.29 7.16 18.50
N GLY A 176 -0.97 6.82 18.79
CA GLY A 176 -1.31 5.57 19.44
C GLY A 176 -0.95 4.33 18.59
N GLN A 177 -1.16 4.38 17.28
CA GLN A 177 -0.74 3.30 16.36
C GLN A 177 0.78 3.13 16.36
N LYS A 178 1.52 4.24 16.24
CA LYS A 178 2.98 4.25 16.29
C LYS A 178 3.51 3.68 17.60
N GLN A 179 2.90 4.02 18.73
CA GLN A 179 3.26 3.46 20.04
C GLN A 179 2.95 1.95 20.12
N PHE A 180 1.83 1.50 19.58
CA PHE A 180 1.50 0.08 19.48
C PHE A 180 2.57 -0.69 18.69
N PHE A 181 2.90 -0.22 17.49
CA PHE A 181 3.93 -0.87 16.66
C PHE A 181 5.32 -0.81 17.28
N ARG A 182 5.67 0.29 17.97
CA ARG A 182 6.92 0.37 18.74
C ARG A 182 7.02 -0.67 19.84
N LYS A 183 5.93 -0.87 20.59
CA LYS A 183 5.87 -1.91 21.61
C LYS A 183 6.03 -3.31 20.98
N MET A 184 5.28 -3.59 19.93
CA MET A 184 5.36 -4.86 19.20
C MET A 184 6.77 -5.13 18.66
N TYR A 185 7.44 -4.11 18.13
CA TYR A 185 8.81 -4.20 17.64
C TYR A 185 9.80 -4.50 18.77
N SER A 186 9.71 -3.78 19.90
CA SER A 186 10.59 -4.02 21.05
C SER A 186 10.42 -5.40 21.69
N GLU A 187 9.22 -5.97 21.59
CA GLU A 187 8.89 -7.29 22.15
C GLU A 187 9.02 -8.42 21.11
N TYR A 188 9.37 -8.14 19.85
CA TYR A 188 9.33 -9.12 18.77
C TYR A 188 10.13 -10.40 19.09
N SER A 189 11.33 -10.24 19.65
CA SER A 189 12.22 -11.36 20.02
C SER A 189 11.59 -12.32 21.05
N GLU A 190 10.65 -11.84 21.87
CA GLU A 190 9.94 -12.69 22.84
C GLU A 190 9.00 -13.69 22.16
N TYR A 191 8.58 -13.42 20.91
CA TYR A 191 7.63 -14.23 20.17
C TYR A 191 8.30 -15.15 19.13
N GLU A 192 9.60 -15.01 18.85
CA GLU A 192 10.30 -15.76 17.79
C GLU A 192 10.09 -17.27 17.88
N SER A 193 10.24 -17.85 19.08
CA SER A 193 10.06 -19.30 19.27
C SER A 193 8.63 -19.76 18.95
N VAL A 194 7.61 -18.94 19.26
CA VAL A 194 6.21 -19.25 18.92
C VAL A 194 5.96 -19.05 17.44
N LEU A 195 6.52 -17.99 16.84
CA LEU A 195 6.44 -17.75 15.41
C LEU A 195 7.05 -18.91 14.62
N GLU A 196 8.13 -19.53 15.08
CA GLU A 196 8.76 -20.72 14.49
C GLU A 196 7.90 -21.98 14.55
N THR A 197 7.18 -22.18 15.65
CA THR A 197 6.50 -23.45 15.94
C THR A 197 5.01 -23.42 15.65
N ASN A 198 4.39 -22.24 15.51
CA ASN A 198 2.96 -22.07 15.29
C ASN A 198 2.67 -21.23 14.03
N SER A 199 2.45 -21.90 12.91
CA SER A 199 2.20 -21.27 11.60
C SER A 199 0.91 -20.44 11.56
N THR A 200 -0.13 -20.85 12.29
CA THR A 200 -1.39 -20.10 12.42
C THR A 200 -1.14 -18.78 13.15
N PHE A 201 -0.41 -18.82 14.27
CA PHE A 201 -0.05 -17.62 15.01
C PHE A 201 0.83 -16.70 14.16
N ARG A 202 1.87 -17.24 13.51
CA ARG A 202 2.73 -16.49 12.58
C ARG A 202 1.92 -15.74 11.53
N THR A 203 1.01 -16.42 10.84
CA THR A 203 0.18 -15.79 9.78
C THR A 203 -0.64 -14.61 10.32
N LYS A 204 -1.24 -14.75 11.50
CA LYS A 204 -2.04 -13.67 12.11
C LYS A 204 -1.17 -12.54 12.67
N PHE A 205 0.00 -12.89 13.20
CA PHE A 205 0.99 -11.93 13.69
C PHE A 205 1.54 -11.10 12.53
N ASP A 206 1.97 -11.73 11.46
CA ASP A 206 2.43 -11.09 10.22
C ASP A 206 1.38 -10.12 9.70
N TYR A 207 0.11 -10.54 9.62
CA TYR A 207 -0.99 -9.66 9.23
C TYR A 207 -1.14 -8.45 10.16
N CYS A 208 -1.08 -8.66 11.47
CA CYS A 208 -1.17 -7.58 12.47
C CYS A 208 -0.09 -6.52 12.26
N ILE A 209 1.15 -6.93 11.99
CA ILE A 209 2.30 -6.03 11.94
C ILE A 209 2.57 -5.44 10.55
N SER A 210 1.96 -5.98 9.49
CA SER A 210 2.15 -5.51 8.11
C SER A 210 0.94 -4.75 7.55
N ASP A 211 -0.25 -5.34 7.63
CA ASP A 211 -1.45 -4.90 6.89
C ASP A 211 -2.56 -4.35 7.79
N MET A 212 -2.40 -4.42 9.11
CA MET A 212 -3.43 -3.98 10.05
C MET A 212 -3.14 -2.57 10.56
N ASN A 213 -3.53 -1.54 9.80
CA ASN A 213 -3.59 -0.17 10.30
C ASN A 213 -5.01 0.17 10.76
N SER A 214 -5.16 0.42 12.06
CA SER A 214 -6.45 0.66 12.70
C SER A 214 -6.31 1.45 13.99
N HIS A 215 -7.43 1.89 14.57
CA HIS A 215 -7.42 2.52 15.90
C HIS A 215 -6.73 1.61 16.93
N PRO A 216 -5.90 2.13 17.86
CA PRO A 216 -5.09 1.34 18.80
C PRO A 216 -5.90 0.33 19.62
N ALA A 217 -7.11 0.69 20.03
CA ALA A 217 -8.02 -0.22 20.73
C ALA A 217 -8.35 -1.47 19.90
N HIS A 218 -8.50 -1.34 18.59
CA HIS A 218 -8.75 -2.48 17.69
C HIS A 218 -7.49 -3.32 17.50
N LEU A 219 -6.32 -2.68 17.36
CA LEU A 219 -5.02 -3.37 17.29
C LEU A 219 -4.76 -4.19 18.56
N ALA A 220 -4.95 -3.59 19.73
CA ALA A 220 -4.80 -4.27 21.01
C ALA A 220 -5.80 -5.42 21.18
N ALA A 221 -7.06 -5.23 20.76
CA ALA A 221 -8.07 -6.29 20.83
C ALA A 221 -7.71 -7.48 19.93
N TYR A 222 -7.28 -7.22 18.69
CA TYR A 222 -6.83 -8.25 17.77
C TYR A 222 -5.59 -8.97 18.31
N TRP A 223 -4.59 -8.20 18.75
CA TRP A 223 -3.35 -8.74 19.32
C TRP A 223 -3.62 -9.67 20.50
N ASN A 224 -4.45 -9.23 21.44
CA ASN A 224 -4.85 -10.04 22.59
C ASN A 224 -5.61 -11.30 22.18
N ALA A 225 -6.46 -11.23 21.16
CA ALA A 225 -7.18 -12.39 20.66
C ALA A 225 -6.21 -13.45 20.12
N ILE A 226 -5.26 -13.07 19.26
CA ILE A 226 -4.34 -14.03 18.65
C ILE A 226 -3.33 -14.61 19.65
N ARG A 227 -2.93 -13.84 20.67
CA ARG A 227 -2.13 -14.36 21.80
C ARG A 227 -2.88 -15.43 22.58
N ARG A 228 -4.13 -15.16 22.95
CA ARG A 228 -4.97 -16.13 23.70
C ARG A 228 -5.17 -17.42 22.92
N GLU A 229 -5.46 -17.31 21.63
CA GLU A 229 -5.60 -18.48 20.75
C GLU A 229 -4.31 -19.32 20.66
N ALA A 230 -3.15 -18.68 20.74
CA ALA A 230 -1.85 -19.36 20.77
C ALA A 230 -1.42 -19.85 22.15
N GLY A 231 -2.24 -19.66 23.20
CA GLY A 231 -1.91 -20.05 24.57
C GLY A 231 -0.89 -19.13 25.26
N ILE A 232 -0.63 -17.95 24.70
CA ILE A 232 0.26 -16.96 25.31
C ILE A 232 -0.52 -16.19 26.38
N LEU A 233 0.03 -16.13 27.59
CA LEU A 233 -0.56 -15.37 28.70
C LEU A 233 -0.76 -13.90 28.29
N VAL A 234 -1.97 -13.39 28.49
CA VAL A 234 -2.31 -11.97 28.34
C VAL A 234 -2.59 -11.45 29.74
N GLU A 235 -1.73 -10.56 30.24
CA GLU A 235 -2.00 -9.89 31.50
C GLU A 235 -3.33 -9.14 31.40
N SER A 236 -4.21 -9.38 32.36
CA SER A 236 -5.49 -8.69 32.44
C SER A 236 -5.19 -7.29 32.94
N ASN A 237 -5.06 -6.32 32.04
CA ASN A 237 -5.05 -4.92 32.45
C ASN A 237 -6.40 -4.62 33.11
N GLY A 238 -6.37 -4.37 34.43
CA GLY A 238 -7.50 -3.92 35.23
C GLY A 238 -7.94 -2.51 34.89
#